data_AF-S6HQX2-F1
#
_entry.id   AF-S6HQX2-F1
#
_cell.length_a   1.000
_cell.length_b   1.000
_cell.length_c   1.000
_cell.angle_alpha   90.00
_cell.angle_beta   90.00
_cell.angle_gamma   90.00
#
_symmetry.space_group_name_H-M   'P 1'
#
loop_
_entity.id
_entity.type
_entity.pdbx_description
1 polymer ?
#
loop_
_entity_poly.entity_id
_entity_poly.type
_entity_poly.pdbx_seq_one_letter_code
_entity_poly.pdbx_strand_id
1 'polypeptide(L)'
;MDGQNNPLILLCEAMKTEEDNAKRYEVLVATNIMQKLHLDQQLNEAFKRHSYRFMYASPAVPANLFITSNQAYAGFVLEMCQQLDADNNMMIREVAAIEPEVEEVGCNYLDIKAYLIQPLADDNFVALEEIEWLDATLKERLFAQTDDVGVVSGVQSKPLRTYLMIDADSYSQCGLMWPLDMIEEVPVLCMYKGQAAIDLKDHAPYLIDMTLTAKAYSDTTQVPDFHRKYFKECWDKQVGIFIRSTASMAEVQQHFRKMTKIQAPEQAAVFFNYHDPQVLRFLLPFVREKLAYVTHWFALTSAATKQQTAISYLYLNQKGDAFIECQTNQTYQQLDNIKRVAFTLDHVYQQMAEAMFRAKMSAKVQAAVLHDYGHLSKKDDLQQTQFFTENFDYALSIGLKSELAIGQYVASCFIVEQQITGEILTENDYLFNQGVHENQVTQQLLENVLAANTQSAQGSA
;
A
#
# COMPACT_ATOMS: atom_id res chain seq x y z
N MET A 1 -4.59 -45.93 21.94
CA MET A 1 -3.54 -44.95 21.61
C MET A 1 -4.16 -43.60 21.86
N ASP A 2 -3.97 -43.15 23.09
CA ASP A 2 -4.60 -41.97 23.66
C ASP A 2 -3.93 -40.70 23.14
N GLY A 3 -4.75 -39.69 22.79
CA GLY A 3 -4.44 -38.29 22.53
C GLY A 3 -2.97 -37.91 22.29
N GLN A 4 -2.34 -38.43 21.24
CA GLN A 4 -0.98 -38.00 20.87
C GLN A 4 -1.00 -36.53 20.48
N ASN A 5 -0.21 -35.74 21.21
CA ASN A 5 0.20 -34.39 20.81
C ASN A 5 0.72 -34.48 19.38
N ASN A 6 -0.07 -33.98 18.43
CA ASN A 6 0.30 -34.01 17.02
C ASN A 6 1.30 -32.87 16.80
N PRO A 7 2.54 -33.17 16.37
CA PRO A 7 3.54 -32.13 16.14
C PRO A 7 3.02 -31.06 15.18
N LEU A 8 3.41 -29.82 15.45
CA LEU A 8 3.12 -28.70 14.58
C LEU A 8 4.21 -28.59 13.52
N ILE A 9 3.80 -28.34 12.29
CA ILE A 9 4.66 -28.15 11.13
C ILE A 9 4.57 -26.70 10.68
N LEU A 10 5.73 -26.10 10.45
CA LEU A 10 5.89 -24.77 9.87
C LEU A 10 6.76 -24.89 8.62
N LEU A 11 6.46 -24.07 7.64
CA LEU A 11 7.32 -23.83 6.50
C LEU A 11 7.95 -22.45 6.69
N CYS A 12 9.27 -22.40 6.77
CA CYS A 12 10.00 -21.18 7.07
C CYS A 12 10.88 -20.78 5.89
N GLU A 13 11.14 -19.48 5.77
CA GLU A 13 12.24 -18.99 4.96
C GLU A 13 13.42 -18.62 5.85
N ALA A 14 14.61 -18.95 5.38
CA ALA A 14 15.85 -18.60 6.05
C ALA A 14 17.01 -18.35 5.07
N MET A 15 18.04 -17.68 5.54
CA MET A 15 19.28 -17.44 4.79
C MET A 15 20.45 -18.08 5.52
N LYS A 16 21.39 -18.71 4.82
CA LYS A 16 22.60 -19.25 5.47
C LYS A 16 23.52 -18.11 5.87
N THR A 17 24.07 -18.14 7.08
CA THR A 17 24.89 -17.05 7.63
C THR A 17 26.26 -16.90 6.97
N GLU A 18 26.73 -17.94 6.26
CA GLU A 18 28.05 -17.97 5.61
C GLU A 18 27.97 -17.80 4.08
N GLU A 19 26.77 -17.70 3.52
CA GLU A 19 26.55 -17.54 2.08
C GLU A 19 26.18 -16.10 1.71
N ASP A 20 26.15 -15.81 0.41
CA ASP A 20 25.60 -14.57 -0.11
C ASP A 20 24.19 -14.33 0.46
N ASN A 21 23.97 -13.17 1.06
CA ASN A 21 22.70 -12.74 1.66
C ASN A 21 21.53 -12.76 0.67
N ALA A 22 21.79 -12.93 -0.63
CA ALA A 22 20.77 -13.08 -1.66
C ALA A 22 20.12 -14.47 -1.70
N LYS A 23 20.77 -15.53 -1.19
CA LYS A 23 20.23 -16.90 -1.28
C LYS A 23 19.28 -17.22 -0.14
N ARG A 24 18.04 -17.55 -0.50
CA ARG A 24 17.01 -17.96 0.44
C ARG A 24 16.75 -19.45 0.33
N TYR A 25 16.35 -20.03 1.46
CA TYR A 25 16.08 -21.44 1.60
C TYR A 25 14.71 -21.63 2.21
N GLU A 26 13.96 -22.55 1.63
CA GLU A 26 12.77 -23.09 2.24
C GLU A 26 13.19 -24.15 3.25
N VAL A 27 12.80 -23.95 4.50
CA VAL A 27 13.16 -24.79 5.63
C VAL A 27 11.90 -25.25 6.33
N LEU A 28 11.69 -26.57 6.35
CA LEU A 28 10.60 -27.18 7.08
C LEU A 28 10.97 -27.29 8.56
N VAL A 29 10.04 -26.99 9.45
CA VAL A 29 10.21 -27.11 10.91
C VAL A 29 9.11 -28.00 11.47
N ALA A 30 9.48 -28.97 12.31
CA ALA A 30 8.55 -29.77 13.10
C ALA A 30 8.79 -29.50 14.58
N THR A 31 7.73 -29.30 15.37
CA THR A 31 7.87 -28.93 16.78
C THR A 31 6.73 -29.45 17.66
N ASN A 32 7.07 -29.78 18.92
CA ASN A 32 6.13 -30.13 19.98
C ASN A 32 5.75 -28.92 20.88
N ILE A 33 6.23 -27.72 20.53
CA ILE A 33 6.01 -26.51 21.33
C ILE A 33 4.59 -25.98 21.10
N MET A 34 3.76 -26.05 22.15
CA MET A 34 2.34 -25.65 22.08
C MET A 34 2.10 -24.16 22.37
N GLN A 35 3.08 -23.47 22.97
CA GLN A 35 2.94 -22.06 23.36
C GLN A 35 3.45 -21.13 22.26
N LYS A 36 2.52 -20.45 21.57
CA LYS A 36 2.83 -19.49 20.49
C LYS A 36 3.72 -18.33 20.95
N LEU A 37 3.59 -17.86 22.19
CA LEU A 37 4.26 -16.66 22.69
C LEU A 37 5.81 -16.75 22.68
N HIS A 38 6.36 -17.97 22.66
CA HIS A 38 7.81 -18.21 22.65
C HIS A 38 8.32 -18.85 21.35
N LEU A 39 7.43 -19.10 20.38
CA LEU A 39 7.78 -19.88 19.20
C LEU A 39 8.81 -19.17 18.33
N ASP A 40 8.64 -17.87 18.07
CA ASP A 40 9.56 -17.09 17.23
C ASP A 40 10.96 -16.97 17.82
N GLN A 41 11.06 -16.81 19.14
CA GLN A 41 12.37 -16.77 19.81
C GLN A 41 13.08 -18.12 19.70
N GLN A 42 12.34 -19.21 19.93
CA GLN A 42 12.90 -20.57 19.85
C GLN A 42 13.25 -20.96 18.41
N LEU A 43 12.46 -20.53 17.43
CA LEU A 43 12.79 -20.65 16.01
C LEU A 43 14.10 -19.90 15.74
N ASN A 44 14.19 -18.62 16.07
CA ASN A 44 15.42 -17.84 15.87
C ASN A 44 16.67 -18.52 16.46
N GLU A 45 16.57 -19.05 17.68
CA GLU A 45 17.67 -19.78 18.33
C GLU A 45 17.99 -21.11 17.63
N ALA A 46 16.98 -21.84 17.18
CA ALA A 46 17.16 -23.09 16.43
C ALA A 46 17.78 -22.85 15.04
N PHE A 47 17.33 -21.84 14.31
CA PHE A 47 17.91 -21.44 13.02
C PHE A 47 19.37 -20.99 13.19
N LYS A 48 19.68 -20.17 14.20
CA LYS A 48 21.06 -19.76 14.50
C LYS A 48 21.99 -20.95 14.78
N ARG A 49 21.52 -21.96 15.51
CA ARG A 49 22.29 -23.20 15.78
C ARG A 49 22.62 -23.99 14.50
N HIS A 50 21.83 -23.83 13.45
CA HIS A 50 22.01 -24.48 12.14
C HIS A 50 22.66 -23.55 11.12
N SER A 51 23.30 -22.46 11.54
CA SER A 51 23.92 -21.46 10.66
C SER A 51 22.93 -20.81 9.68
N TYR A 52 21.69 -20.60 10.13
CA TYR A 52 20.69 -19.84 9.40
C TYR A 52 20.27 -18.58 10.15
N ARG A 53 19.95 -17.54 9.39
CA ARG A 53 19.17 -16.38 9.81
C ARG A 53 17.71 -16.63 9.46
N PHE A 54 16.88 -16.78 10.49
CA PHE A 54 15.43 -16.90 10.34
C PHE A 54 14.85 -15.60 9.75
N MET A 55 13.95 -15.73 8.79
CA MET A 55 13.27 -14.60 8.14
C MET A 55 11.81 -14.55 8.53
N TYR A 56 11.03 -15.56 8.14
CA TYR A 56 9.62 -15.68 8.48
C TYR A 56 9.19 -17.15 8.53
N ALA A 57 8.04 -17.41 9.17
CA ALA A 57 7.41 -18.73 9.21
C ALA A 57 5.97 -18.65 8.70
N SER A 58 5.49 -19.73 8.09
CA SER A 58 4.08 -19.97 7.84
C SER A 58 3.35 -20.26 9.17
N PRO A 59 2.01 -20.18 9.20
CA PRO A 59 1.24 -20.67 10.33
C PRO A 59 1.62 -22.10 10.70
N ALA A 60 1.78 -22.34 11.99
CA ALA A 60 1.98 -23.67 12.53
C ALA A 60 0.69 -24.50 12.38
N VAL A 61 0.79 -25.61 11.65
CA VAL A 61 -0.34 -26.51 11.39
C VAL A 61 -0.05 -27.93 11.87
N PRO A 62 -1.03 -28.69 12.37
CA PRO A 62 -0.83 -30.09 12.74
C PRO A 62 -0.31 -30.93 11.56
N ALA A 63 0.63 -31.85 11.83
CA ALA A 63 1.33 -32.62 10.80
C ALA A 63 0.40 -33.35 9.82
N ASN A 64 -0.66 -33.98 10.32
CA ASN A 64 -1.68 -34.65 9.48
C ASN A 64 -2.36 -33.69 8.48
N LEU A 65 -2.68 -32.46 8.90
CA LEU A 65 -3.28 -31.44 8.04
C LEU A 65 -2.26 -30.92 7.04
N PHE A 66 -1.02 -30.68 7.47
CA PHE A 66 0.05 -30.24 6.58
C PHE A 66 0.31 -31.25 5.46
N ILE A 67 0.42 -32.54 5.78
CA ILE A 67 0.64 -33.62 4.82
C ILE A 67 -0.50 -33.71 3.80
N THR A 68 -1.75 -33.53 4.24
CA THR A 68 -2.92 -33.58 3.37
C THR A 68 -2.88 -32.47 2.31
N SER A 69 -2.49 -31.27 2.72
CA SER A 69 -2.41 -30.11 1.84
C SER A 69 -1.12 -30.05 1.00
N ASN A 70 -0.03 -30.67 1.47
CA ASN A 70 1.29 -30.57 0.86
C ASN A 70 1.98 -31.94 0.72
N GLN A 71 1.42 -32.79 -0.15
CA GLN A 71 1.86 -34.18 -0.31
C GLN A 71 3.35 -34.33 -0.66
N ALA A 72 3.94 -33.33 -1.32
CA ALA A 72 5.35 -33.33 -1.69
C ALA A 72 6.31 -33.43 -0.48
N TYR A 73 5.92 -32.89 0.68
CA TYR A 73 6.74 -32.90 1.89
C TYR A 73 6.41 -34.04 2.84
N ALA A 74 5.46 -34.93 2.49
CA ALA A 74 4.92 -35.93 3.41
C ALA A 74 6.00 -36.83 4.02
N GLY A 75 6.98 -37.27 3.21
CA GLY A 75 8.10 -38.08 3.69
C GLY A 75 8.97 -37.35 4.71
N PHE A 76 9.32 -36.09 4.44
CA PHE A 76 10.12 -35.27 5.33
C PHE A 76 9.40 -35.00 6.65
N VAL A 77 8.11 -34.66 6.60
CA VAL A 77 7.30 -34.42 7.80
C VAL A 77 7.26 -35.67 8.69
N LEU A 78 6.97 -36.84 8.11
CA LEU A 78 6.89 -38.08 8.88
C LEU A 78 8.24 -38.44 9.54
N GLU A 79 9.34 -38.27 8.81
CA GLU A 79 10.68 -38.50 9.34
C GLU A 79 11.01 -37.54 10.50
N MET A 80 10.73 -36.25 10.32
CA MET A 80 10.98 -35.24 11.36
C MET A 80 10.13 -35.47 12.60
N CYS A 81 8.85 -35.82 12.44
CA CYS A 81 7.97 -36.13 13.56
C CYS A 81 8.44 -37.36 14.37
N GLN A 82 9.08 -38.34 13.74
CA GLN A 82 9.63 -39.52 14.42
C GLN A 82 10.89 -39.20 15.24
N GLN A 83 11.61 -38.14 14.89
CA GLN A 83 12.84 -37.72 15.57
C GLN A 83 12.58 -36.72 16.70
N LEU A 84 11.34 -36.24 16.85
CA LEU A 84 10.96 -35.41 17.99
C LEU A 84 10.82 -36.28 19.25
N ASP A 85 11.49 -35.87 20.32
CA ASP A 85 11.44 -36.52 21.64
C ASP A 85 11.40 -35.45 22.75
N ALA A 86 11.51 -35.88 24.01
CA ALA A 86 11.44 -34.98 25.16
C ALA A 86 12.62 -33.98 25.23
N ASP A 87 13.78 -34.36 24.69
CA ASP A 87 15.01 -33.56 24.69
C ASP A 87 15.13 -32.73 23.39
N ASN A 88 14.51 -33.19 22.30
CA ASN A 88 14.48 -32.56 20.98
C ASN A 88 13.06 -32.12 20.61
N ASN A 89 12.66 -30.96 21.13
CA ASN A 89 11.31 -30.42 20.90
C ASN A 89 11.14 -29.72 19.54
N MET A 90 12.20 -29.61 18.73
CA MET A 90 12.16 -28.95 17.43
C MET A 90 13.19 -29.56 16.47
N MET A 91 12.75 -29.87 15.26
CA MET A 91 13.57 -30.32 14.13
C MET A 91 13.45 -29.32 13.00
N ILE A 92 14.55 -29.00 12.31
CA ILE A 92 14.51 -28.19 11.09
C ILE A 92 15.20 -28.94 9.95
N ARG A 93 14.70 -28.77 8.72
CA ARG A 93 15.24 -29.40 7.53
C ARG A 93 15.14 -28.45 6.33
N GLU A 94 16.26 -28.18 5.69
CA GLU A 94 16.27 -27.55 4.37
C GLU A 94 15.58 -28.48 3.35
N VAL A 95 14.57 -27.97 2.66
CA VAL A 95 13.80 -28.75 1.66
C VAL A 95 14.05 -28.27 0.24
N ALA A 96 14.29 -26.98 0.04
CA ALA A 96 14.65 -26.43 -1.25
C ALA A 96 15.47 -25.14 -1.10
N ALA A 97 16.41 -24.93 -2.02
CA ALA A 97 16.88 -23.59 -2.30
C ALA A 97 15.75 -22.85 -3.01
N ILE A 98 15.36 -21.69 -2.49
CA ILE A 98 14.51 -20.77 -3.22
C ILE A 98 15.47 -20.12 -4.21
N GLU A 99 15.47 -20.62 -5.45
CA GLU A 99 16.06 -19.86 -6.53
C GLU A 99 15.47 -18.46 -6.41
N PRO A 100 16.29 -17.40 -6.33
CA PRO A 100 15.74 -16.08 -6.49
C PRO A 100 14.89 -16.18 -7.76
N GLU A 101 13.60 -15.82 -7.68
CA GLU A 101 12.90 -15.48 -8.92
C GLU A 101 13.91 -14.62 -9.65
N VAL A 102 14.22 -14.97 -10.90
CA VAL A 102 15.02 -14.10 -11.74
C VAL A 102 14.14 -12.86 -11.88
N GLU A 103 14.18 -11.98 -10.88
CA GLU A 103 13.89 -10.58 -11.01
C GLU A 103 14.90 -10.21 -12.08
N GLU A 104 14.41 -10.05 -13.30
CA GLU A 104 15.17 -9.36 -14.33
C GLU A 104 15.50 -7.99 -13.75
N VAL A 105 16.66 -7.92 -13.08
CA VAL A 105 17.10 -6.77 -12.33
C VAL A 105 17.11 -5.60 -13.29
N GLY A 106 16.24 -4.61 -13.02
CA GLY A 106 16.22 -3.34 -13.74
C GLY A 106 15.18 -3.20 -14.86
N CYS A 107 14.30 -4.18 -15.08
CA CYS A 107 13.19 -4.00 -16.02
C CYS A 107 12.03 -3.25 -15.36
N ASN A 108 11.93 -1.94 -15.62
CA ASN A 108 10.70 -1.20 -15.38
C ASN A 108 9.61 -1.71 -16.33
N TYR A 109 8.42 -2.01 -15.81
CA TYR A 109 7.26 -2.43 -16.60
C TYR A 109 6.19 -1.33 -16.69
N LEU A 110 6.33 -0.27 -15.88
CA LEU A 110 5.39 0.84 -15.79
C LEU A 110 6.04 2.15 -16.21
N ASP A 111 5.32 2.94 -16.99
CA ASP A 111 5.57 4.36 -17.18
C ASP A 111 4.69 5.14 -16.20
N ILE A 112 5.31 5.89 -15.29
CA ILE A 112 4.63 6.77 -14.33
C ILE A 112 5.03 8.21 -14.68
N LYS A 113 4.07 9.03 -15.08
CA LYS A 113 4.29 10.41 -15.52
C LYS A 113 3.42 11.38 -14.74
N ALA A 114 3.98 12.53 -14.38
CA ALA A 114 3.26 13.62 -13.76
C ALA A 114 3.00 14.72 -14.78
N TYR A 115 1.78 15.25 -14.78
CA TYR A 115 1.34 16.34 -15.66
C TYR A 115 0.79 17.47 -14.81
N LEU A 116 1.38 18.66 -14.93
CA LEU A 116 0.92 19.85 -14.22
C LEU A 116 -0.49 20.22 -14.70
N ILE A 117 -1.36 20.52 -13.75
CA ILE A 117 -2.71 21.02 -14.01
C ILE A 117 -2.62 22.53 -14.19
N GLN A 118 -3.15 23.05 -15.30
CA GLN A 118 -3.26 24.49 -15.46
C GLN A 118 -4.51 24.99 -14.72
N PRO A 119 -4.42 26.12 -14.01
CA PRO A 119 -5.61 26.78 -13.50
C PRO A 119 -6.58 27.07 -14.64
N LEU A 120 -7.86 26.83 -14.41
CA LEU A 120 -8.91 27.28 -15.32
C LEU A 120 -8.90 28.81 -15.39
N ALA A 121 -9.19 29.37 -16.55
CA ALA A 121 -9.23 30.82 -16.71
C ALA A 121 -10.29 31.45 -15.78
N ASP A 122 -10.02 32.66 -15.28
CA ASP A 122 -10.99 33.43 -14.50
C ASP A 122 -12.14 33.88 -15.42
N ASP A 123 -13.23 33.13 -15.42
CA ASP A 123 -14.39 33.32 -16.29
C ASP A 123 -15.36 34.39 -15.79
N ASN A 124 -14.84 35.59 -15.55
CA ASN A 124 -15.71 36.75 -15.42
C ASN A 124 -16.39 36.97 -16.79
N PHE A 125 -17.71 36.79 -16.85
CA PHE A 125 -18.62 37.09 -17.98
C PHE A 125 -18.95 35.96 -19.00
N VAL A 126 -18.64 34.69 -18.74
CA VAL A 126 -19.05 33.56 -19.61
C VAL A 126 -20.33 32.89 -19.09
N ALA A 127 -21.21 32.41 -19.98
CA ALA A 127 -22.38 31.63 -19.59
C ALA A 127 -21.95 30.30 -18.95
N LEU A 128 -22.67 29.86 -17.91
CA LEU A 128 -22.26 28.73 -17.06
C LEU A 128 -22.05 27.42 -17.85
N GLU A 129 -22.71 27.28 -19.00
CA GLU A 129 -22.57 26.12 -19.89
C GLU A 129 -21.30 26.13 -20.76
N GLU A 130 -20.70 27.31 -20.98
CA GLU A 130 -19.51 27.55 -21.81
C GLU A 130 -18.20 27.59 -20.99
N ILE A 131 -18.31 27.68 -19.65
CA ILE A 131 -17.16 27.63 -18.72
C ILE A 131 -16.44 26.28 -18.87
N GLU A 132 -15.12 26.35 -19.07
CA GLU A 132 -14.27 25.16 -19.05
C GLU A 132 -14.32 24.54 -17.65
N TRP A 133 -14.71 23.27 -17.57
CA TRP A 133 -14.89 22.55 -16.31
C TRP A 133 -13.69 21.67 -15.94
N LEU A 134 -12.70 21.59 -16.82
CA LEU A 134 -11.56 20.70 -16.68
C LEU A 134 -10.36 21.20 -17.51
N ASP A 135 -9.17 21.10 -16.93
CA ASP A 135 -7.91 21.35 -17.63
C ASP A 135 -7.83 20.57 -18.95
N ALA A 136 -7.38 21.22 -20.02
CA ALA A 136 -7.37 20.64 -21.36
C ALA A 136 -6.50 19.38 -21.46
N THR A 137 -5.35 19.35 -20.78
CA THR A 137 -4.45 18.18 -20.77
C THR A 137 -5.12 17.02 -20.04
N LEU A 138 -5.75 17.29 -18.91
CA LEU A 138 -6.49 16.30 -18.13
C LEU A 138 -7.71 15.78 -18.90
N LYS A 139 -8.47 16.65 -19.57
CA LYS A 139 -9.61 16.28 -20.42
C LYS A 139 -9.19 15.35 -21.57
N GLU A 140 -8.12 15.70 -22.27
CA GLU A 140 -7.53 14.89 -23.34
C GLU A 140 -7.13 13.51 -22.80
N ARG A 141 -6.37 13.48 -21.70
CA ARG A 141 -5.86 12.24 -21.09
C ARG A 141 -6.96 11.34 -20.55
N LEU A 142 -8.06 11.90 -20.05
CA LEU A 142 -9.18 11.14 -19.54
C LEU A 142 -10.16 10.69 -20.63
N PHE A 143 -10.42 11.49 -21.67
CA PHE A 143 -11.59 11.26 -22.52
C PHE A 143 -11.30 11.16 -24.02
N ALA A 144 -10.10 11.55 -24.49
CA ALA A 144 -9.76 11.44 -25.89
C ALA A 144 -9.80 9.98 -26.35
N GLN A 145 -10.44 9.73 -27.48
CA GLN A 145 -10.38 8.42 -28.13
C GLN A 145 -9.03 8.31 -28.85
N THR A 146 -8.41 7.13 -28.82
CA THR A 146 -7.20 6.91 -29.61
C THR A 146 -7.56 6.84 -31.08
N ASP A 147 -6.94 7.68 -31.92
CA ASP A 147 -7.09 7.71 -33.38
C ASP A 147 -6.57 6.44 -34.11
N ASP A 148 -6.39 5.32 -33.42
CA ASP A 148 -6.03 4.03 -34.02
C ASP A 148 -7.23 3.38 -34.74
N VAL A 149 -7.97 4.23 -35.46
CA VAL A 149 -8.84 3.94 -36.60
C VAL A 149 -7.96 3.73 -37.85
N GLY A 150 -6.90 2.93 -37.68
CA GLY A 150 -6.23 2.28 -38.78
C GLY A 150 -6.91 0.94 -39.02
N VAL A 151 -7.68 0.83 -40.11
CA VAL A 151 -8.15 -0.47 -40.63
C VAL A 151 -6.92 -1.27 -41.06
N VAL A 152 -6.22 -1.86 -40.10
CA VAL A 152 -5.28 -2.95 -40.36
C VAL A 152 -6.00 -4.19 -39.85
N SER A 153 -6.53 -4.98 -40.80
CA SER A 153 -7.20 -6.28 -40.62
C SER A 153 -8.70 -6.35 -40.25
N GLY A 154 -9.49 -5.30 -40.49
CA GLY A 154 -10.96 -5.41 -40.52
C GLY A 154 -11.64 -5.70 -39.16
N VAL A 155 -10.88 -5.65 -38.06
CA VAL A 155 -11.40 -5.72 -36.70
C VAL A 155 -11.56 -4.28 -36.19
N GLN A 156 -12.81 -3.89 -35.90
CA GLN A 156 -13.10 -2.59 -35.31
C GLN A 156 -12.43 -2.52 -33.92
N SER A 157 -11.52 -1.56 -33.74
CA SER A 157 -10.90 -1.27 -32.44
C SER A 157 -11.99 -0.98 -31.41
N LYS A 158 -11.92 -1.63 -30.24
CA LYS A 158 -12.88 -1.39 -29.16
C LYS A 158 -12.70 0.04 -28.62
N PRO A 159 -13.78 0.81 -28.39
CA PRO A 159 -13.65 2.17 -27.91
C PRO A 159 -12.99 2.22 -26.53
N LEU A 160 -12.19 3.25 -26.31
CA LEU A 160 -11.51 3.47 -25.04
C LEU A 160 -12.50 4.10 -24.05
N ARG A 161 -12.59 3.52 -22.87
CA ARG A 161 -13.55 3.90 -21.83
C ARG A 161 -12.81 4.41 -20.60
N THR A 162 -13.52 5.23 -19.83
CA THR A 162 -12.98 5.87 -18.64
C THR A 162 -13.92 5.62 -17.48
N TYR A 163 -13.38 5.01 -16.44
CA TYR A 163 -14.13 4.68 -15.23
C TYR A 163 -13.53 5.42 -14.05
N LEU A 164 -14.38 5.95 -13.18
CA LEU A 164 -13.98 6.45 -11.87
C LEU A 164 -14.21 5.35 -10.84
N MET A 165 -13.19 5.09 -10.02
CA MET A 165 -13.31 4.24 -8.85
C MET A 165 -13.15 5.09 -7.59
N ILE A 166 -14.16 5.02 -6.73
CA ILE A 166 -14.30 5.84 -5.53
C ILE A 166 -15.11 5.06 -4.49
N ASP A 167 -14.77 5.19 -3.21
CA ASP A 167 -15.60 4.65 -2.14
C ASP A 167 -16.60 5.69 -1.61
N ALA A 168 -17.71 5.18 -1.08
CA ALA A 168 -18.81 6.00 -0.60
C ALA A 168 -18.44 6.90 0.60
N ASP A 169 -17.50 6.48 1.46
CA ASP A 169 -17.02 7.32 2.56
C ASP A 169 -16.25 8.53 2.04
N SER A 170 -15.29 8.30 1.15
CA SER A 170 -14.50 9.35 0.52
C SER A 170 -15.39 10.29 -0.30
N TYR A 171 -16.37 9.74 -1.03
CA TYR A 171 -17.34 10.55 -1.77
C TYR A 171 -18.21 11.45 -0.85
N SER A 172 -18.62 10.95 0.32
CA SER A 172 -19.42 11.75 1.27
C SER A 172 -18.70 13.00 1.76
N GLN A 173 -17.37 12.98 1.76
CA GLN A 173 -16.52 14.13 2.12
C GLN A 173 -16.51 15.21 1.04
N CYS A 174 -17.00 14.93 -0.18
CA CYS A 174 -17.11 15.91 -1.24
C CYS A 174 -18.14 17.01 -0.96
N GLY A 175 -19.10 16.79 -0.05
CA GLY A 175 -20.23 17.71 0.15
C GLY A 175 -21.41 17.45 -0.80
N LEU A 176 -21.30 16.40 -1.63
CA LEU A 176 -22.37 15.91 -2.49
C LEU A 176 -23.35 15.09 -1.63
N MET A 177 -24.65 15.44 -1.68
CA MET A 177 -25.66 14.87 -0.77
C MET A 177 -26.23 13.52 -1.20
N TRP A 178 -26.04 13.10 -2.45
CA TRP A 178 -26.68 11.89 -2.97
C TRP A 178 -25.77 10.67 -2.82
N PRO A 179 -26.28 9.55 -2.25
CA PRO A 179 -25.58 8.27 -2.31
C PRO A 179 -25.18 7.90 -3.74
N LEU A 180 -24.01 7.26 -3.89
CA LEU A 180 -23.46 6.90 -5.20
C LEU A 180 -24.40 6.00 -6.02
N ASP A 181 -25.15 5.12 -5.35
CA ASP A 181 -26.11 4.20 -5.98
C ASP A 181 -27.41 4.88 -6.45
N MET A 182 -27.59 6.18 -6.15
CA MET A 182 -28.73 6.99 -6.60
C MET A 182 -28.40 7.89 -7.81
N ILE A 183 -27.18 7.82 -8.34
CA ILE A 183 -26.80 8.57 -9.54
C ILE A 183 -27.41 7.87 -10.77
N GLU A 184 -28.37 8.54 -11.43
CA GLU A 184 -29.05 8.01 -12.61
C GLU A 184 -28.42 8.48 -13.94
N GLU A 185 -27.65 9.58 -13.91
CA GLU A 185 -27.04 10.20 -15.10
C GLU A 185 -25.98 9.31 -15.77
N VAL A 186 -25.32 8.47 -14.98
CA VAL A 186 -24.23 7.59 -15.42
C VAL A 186 -24.37 6.19 -14.82
N PRO A 187 -23.90 5.13 -15.51
CA PRO A 187 -23.83 3.81 -14.93
C PRO A 187 -22.95 3.77 -13.67
N VAL A 188 -23.49 3.20 -12.58
CA VAL A 188 -22.79 2.98 -11.31
C VAL A 188 -22.88 1.52 -10.89
N LEU A 189 -21.75 0.94 -10.44
CA LEU A 189 -21.68 -0.43 -9.95
C LEU A 189 -20.91 -0.51 -8.62
N CYS A 190 -21.55 -1.04 -7.58
CA CYS A 190 -20.89 -1.43 -6.34
C CYS A 190 -19.87 -2.58 -6.60
N MET A 191 -18.72 -2.56 -5.94
CA MET A 191 -17.74 -3.66 -5.99
C MET A 191 -18.17 -4.89 -5.19
N TYR A 192 -19.04 -4.72 -4.20
CA TYR A 192 -19.62 -5.84 -3.45
C TYR A 192 -20.86 -6.40 -4.16
N LYS A 193 -21.27 -7.62 -3.77
CA LYS A 193 -22.52 -8.25 -4.25
C LYS A 193 -23.24 -8.94 -3.10
N GLY A 194 -24.54 -9.19 -3.28
CA GLY A 194 -25.36 -9.88 -2.29
C GLY A 194 -25.49 -9.06 -1.00
N GLN A 195 -25.56 -9.74 0.14
CA GLN A 195 -25.77 -9.08 1.42
C GLN A 195 -24.68 -8.04 1.76
N ALA A 196 -23.42 -8.33 1.42
CA ALA A 196 -22.31 -7.38 1.64
C ALA A 196 -22.48 -6.06 0.87
N ALA A 197 -23.16 -6.07 -0.29
CA ALA A 197 -23.45 -4.84 -1.01
C ALA A 197 -24.49 -3.98 -0.30
N ILE A 198 -25.41 -4.60 0.45
CA ILE A 198 -26.43 -3.89 1.23
C ILE A 198 -25.81 -3.36 2.53
N ASP A 199 -25.11 -4.24 3.25
CA ASP A 199 -24.57 -3.93 4.58
C ASP A 199 -23.44 -2.90 4.53
N LEU A 200 -22.64 -2.90 3.45
CA LEU A 200 -21.47 -2.03 3.30
C LEU A 200 -21.70 -0.91 2.29
N LYS A 201 -22.93 -0.68 1.81
CA LYS A 201 -23.20 0.26 0.70
C LYS A 201 -22.63 1.66 0.92
N ASP A 202 -22.61 2.12 2.17
CA ASP A 202 -22.18 3.47 2.57
C ASP A 202 -20.65 3.56 2.73
N HIS A 203 -19.95 2.42 2.72
CA HIS A 203 -18.49 2.30 2.83
C HIS A 203 -17.87 1.56 1.64
N ALA A 204 -18.68 1.16 0.65
CA ALA A 204 -18.24 0.30 -0.43
C ALA A 204 -17.50 1.10 -1.51
N PRO A 205 -16.51 0.48 -2.18
CA PRO A 205 -16.01 1.01 -3.43
C PRO A 205 -17.04 0.83 -4.55
N TYR A 206 -17.20 1.86 -5.36
CA TYR A 206 -18.02 1.90 -6.56
C TYR A 206 -17.16 2.17 -7.79
N LEU A 207 -17.62 1.66 -8.93
CA LEU A 207 -17.13 1.97 -10.25
C LEU A 207 -18.21 2.77 -10.97
N ILE A 208 -17.83 3.89 -11.57
CA ILE A 208 -18.73 4.81 -12.27
C ILE A 208 -18.22 4.95 -13.70
N ASP A 209 -19.10 4.81 -14.69
CA ASP A 209 -18.72 5.02 -16.09
C ASP A 209 -18.71 6.51 -16.41
N MET A 210 -17.50 7.05 -16.56
CA MET A 210 -17.23 8.44 -16.87
C MET A 210 -17.00 8.67 -18.36
N THR A 211 -17.20 7.66 -19.21
CA THR A 211 -16.91 7.76 -20.65
C THR A 211 -17.75 8.84 -21.31
N LEU A 212 -17.10 9.82 -21.94
CA LEU A 212 -17.78 10.85 -22.72
C LEU A 212 -18.12 10.33 -24.12
N THR A 213 -19.29 10.71 -24.62
CA THR A 213 -19.60 10.55 -26.05
C THR A 213 -18.77 11.53 -26.88
N ALA A 214 -18.59 11.27 -28.17
CA ALA A 214 -17.91 12.21 -29.07
C ALA A 214 -18.53 13.62 -29.05
N LYS A 215 -19.85 13.72 -28.87
CA LYS A 215 -20.55 15.00 -28.72
C LYS A 215 -20.18 15.69 -27.41
N ALA A 216 -20.26 14.98 -26.28
CA ALA A 216 -19.89 15.52 -24.97
C ALA A 216 -18.40 15.86 -24.84
N TYR A 217 -17.55 15.21 -25.63
CA TYR A 217 -16.14 15.54 -25.72
C TYR A 217 -15.91 16.92 -26.36
N SER A 218 -16.58 17.18 -27.49
CA SER A 218 -16.41 18.41 -28.27
C SER A 218 -17.30 19.58 -27.80
N ASP A 219 -18.43 19.29 -27.18
CA ASP A 219 -19.42 20.27 -26.74
C ASP A 219 -19.64 20.13 -25.22
N THR A 220 -19.18 21.14 -24.46
CA THR A 220 -19.26 21.16 -23.01
C THR A 220 -20.71 21.12 -22.52
N THR A 221 -21.68 21.64 -23.28
CA THR A 221 -23.11 21.66 -22.90
C THR A 221 -23.72 20.25 -22.83
N GLN A 222 -23.06 19.26 -23.45
CA GLN A 222 -23.50 17.87 -23.48
C GLN A 222 -22.82 16.99 -22.41
N VAL A 223 -21.95 17.58 -21.58
CA VAL A 223 -21.28 16.87 -20.48
C VAL A 223 -22.28 16.68 -19.33
N PRO A 224 -22.46 15.44 -18.80
CA PRO A 224 -23.35 15.20 -17.67
C PRO A 224 -23.00 16.05 -16.44
N ASP A 225 -24.01 16.41 -15.65
CA ASP A 225 -23.83 17.24 -14.46
C ASP A 225 -22.97 16.54 -13.42
N PHE A 226 -23.07 15.20 -13.30
CA PHE A 226 -22.22 14.41 -12.42
C PHE A 226 -20.72 14.66 -12.67
N HIS A 227 -20.28 14.69 -13.93
CA HIS A 227 -18.88 14.96 -14.27
C HIS A 227 -18.45 16.34 -13.76
N ARG A 228 -19.23 17.38 -14.08
CA ARG A 228 -18.91 18.75 -13.66
C ARG A 228 -18.86 18.89 -12.14
N LYS A 229 -19.84 18.31 -11.44
CA LYS A 229 -19.89 18.30 -9.96
C LYS A 229 -18.71 17.56 -9.35
N TYR A 230 -18.36 16.39 -9.87
CA TYR A 230 -17.21 15.64 -9.38
C TYR A 230 -15.92 16.45 -9.49
N PHE A 231 -15.62 17.03 -10.65
CA PHE A 231 -14.38 17.78 -10.80
C PHE A 231 -14.35 19.07 -9.99
N LYS A 232 -15.51 19.69 -9.78
CA LYS A 232 -15.63 20.89 -8.94
C LYS A 232 -15.50 20.61 -7.44
N GLU A 233 -16.09 19.52 -6.95
CA GLU A 233 -16.31 19.32 -5.51
C GLU A 233 -15.47 18.18 -4.90
N CYS A 234 -15.06 17.21 -5.73
CA CYS A 234 -14.33 16.02 -5.29
C CYS A 234 -12.87 15.99 -5.72
N TRP A 235 -12.51 16.57 -6.88
CA TRP A 235 -11.18 16.38 -7.48
C TRP A 235 -10.05 16.72 -6.52
N ASP A 236 -10.07 17.93 -5.94
CA ASP A 236 -9.03 18.42 -5.04
C ASP A 236 -8.94 17.65 -3.71
N LYS A 237 -9.96 16.85 -3.38
CA LYS A 237 -10.02 16.01 -2.18
C LYS A 237 -9.32 14.66 -2.35
N GLN A 238 -8.86 14.33 -3.56
CA GLN A 238 -8.13 13.09 -3.84
C GLN A 238 -8.92 11.82 -3.42
N VAL A 239 -10.22 11.82 -3.69
CA VAL A 239 -11.16 10.79 -3.20
C VAL A 239 -11.32 9.59 -4.14
N GLY A 240 -10.70 9.60 -5.32
CA GLY A 240 -10.87 8.53 -6.29
C GLY A 240 -9.79 8.47 -7.37
N ILE A 241 -9.74 7.32 -8.04
CA ILE A 241 -8.82 7.04 -9.14
C ILE A 241 -9.60 6.83 -10.43
N PHE A 242 -9.04 7.29 -11.55
CA PHE A 242 -9.56 6.99 -12.88
C PHE A 242 -8.84 5.79 -13.48
N ILE A 243 -9.61 4.97 -14.19
CA ILE A 243 -9.18 3.77 -14.90
C ILE A 243 -9.53 3.96 -16.37
N ARG A 244 -8.56 3.82 -17.27
CA ARG A 244 -8.84 3.76 -18.71
C ARG A 244 -8.57 2.37 -19.25
N SER A 245 -9.50 1.86 -20.05
CA SER A 245 -9.39 0.55 -20.68
C SER A 245 -10.41 0.38 -21.81
N THR A 246 -10.13 -0.51 -22.76
CA THR A 246 -11.12 -0.97 -23.75
C THR A 246 -12.05 -2.07 -23.20
N ALA A 247 -11.77 -2.54 -21.99
CA ALA A 247 -12.62 -3.49 -21.26
C ALA A 247 -13.95 -2.86 -20.86
N SER A 248 -14.99 -3.69 -20.81
CA SER A 248 -16.31 -3.26 -20.34
C SER A 248 -16.36 -3.02 -18.83
N MET A 249 -17.32 -2.22 -18.37
CA MET A 249 -17.49 -1.89 -16.95
C MET A 249 -17.64 -3.15 -16.08
N ALA A 250 -18.36 -4.17 -16.60
CA ALA A 250 -18.52 -5.45 -15.91
C ALA A 250 -17.21 -6.25 -15.82
N GLU A 251 -16.37 -6.21 -16.86
CA GLU A 251 -15.04 -6.83 -16.85
C GLU A 251 -14.12 -6.14 -15.84
N VAL A 252 -14.14 -4.80 -15.82
CA VAL A 252 -13.36 -4.00 -14.86
C VAL A 252 -13.82 -4.28 -13.43
N GLN A 253 -15.13 -4.25 -13.16
CA GLN A 253 -15.70 -4.63 -11.86
C GLN A 253 -15.25 -6.03 -11.44
N GLN A 254 -15.34 -7.02 -12.34
CA GLN A 254 -14.97 -8.40 -12.03
C GLN A 254 -13.48 -8.55 -11.70
N HIS A 255 -12.63 -7.81 -12.40
CA HIS A 255 -11.19 -7.79 -12.18
C HIS A 255 -10.86 -7.25 -10.78
N PHE A 256 -11.30 -6.03 -10.49
CA PHE A 256 -10.97 -5.34 -9.25
C PHE A 256 -11.65 -5.90 -8.00
N ARG A 257 -12.86 -6.45 -8.13
CA ARG A 257 -13.57 -7.07 -7.00
C ARG A 257 -12.75 -8.15 -6.28
N LYS A 258 -11.90 -8.88 -7.01
CA LYS A 258 -11.03 -9.93 -6.44
C LYS A 258 -9.91 -9.37 -5.56
N MET A 259 -9.60 -8.09 -5.66
CA MET A 259 -8.51 -7.41 -4.99
C MET A 259 -8.99 -6.54 -3.80
N THR A 260 -10.29 -6.57 -3.48
CA THR A 260 -10.88 -5.86 -2.33
C THR A 260 -10.40 -6.42 -0.98
N LYS A 261 -9.90 -7.65 -0.97
CA LYS A 261 -9.31 -8.30 0.20
C LYS A 261 -8.01 -8.98 -0.17
N ILE A 262 -7.03 -8.87 0.71
CA ILE A 262 -5.75 -9.57 0.58
C ILE A 262 -5.66 -10.62 1.69
N GLN A 263 -5.29 -11.85 1.32
CA GLN A 263 -5.17 -12.95 2.28
C GLN A 263 -3.89 -12.79 3.09
N ALA A 264 -3.99 -12.76 4.42
CA ALA A 264 -2.84 -12.75 5.31
C ALA A 264 -2.55 -14.19 5.76
N PRO A 265 -1.29 -14.68 5.72
CA PRO A 265 -0.97 -16.06 6.08
C PRO A 265 -1.49 -16.47 7.46
N GLU A 266 -1.38 -15.60 8.45
CA GLU A 266 -1.70 -15.90 9.86
C GLU A 266 -2.95 -15.20 10.41
N GLN A 267 -3.63 -14.40 9.59
CA GLN A 267 -4.71 -13.51 10.04
C GLN A 267 -5.92 -13.61 9.11
N ALA A 268 -7.05 -13.07 9.59
CA ALA A 268 -8.21 -12.89 8.72
C ALA A 268 -7.83 -12.00 7.52
N ALA A 269 -8.45 -12.27 6.37
CA ALA A 269 -8.25 -11.44 5.18
C ALA A 269 -8.54 -9.97 5.52
N VAL A 270 -7.60 -9.09 5.17
CA VAL A 270 -7.72 -7.66 5.42
C VAL A 270 -8.22 -6.96 4.17
N PHE A 271 -8.98 -5.87 4.33
CA PHE A 271 -9.41 -5.06 3.21
C PHE A 271 -8.23 -4.32 2.61
N PHE A 272 -8.20 -4.24 1.27
CA PHE A 272 -7.17 -3.51 0.55
C PHE A 272 -7.79 -2.34 -0.20
N ASN A 273 -7.51 -1.12 0.26
CA ASN A 273 -8.10 0.12 -0.26
C ASN A 273 -7.33 0.63 -1.48
N TYR A 274 -7.18 -0.20 -2.50
CA TYR A 274 -6.43 0.14 -3.73
C TYR A 274 -7.06 1.28 -4.55
N HIS A 275 -8.32 1.62 -4.29
CA HIS A 275 -9.05 2.72 -4.92
C HIS A 275 -8.71 4.09 -4.34
N ASP A 276 -8.06 4.11 -3.17
CA ASP A 276 -7.56 5.34 -2.55
C ASP A 276 -6.31 5.81 -3.30
N PRO A 277 -6.29 7.03 -3.90
CA PRO A 277 -5.08 7.61 -4.48
C PRO A 277 -3.89 7.60 -3.52
N GLN A 278 -4.16 7.69 -2.22
CA GLN A 278 -3.13 7.61 -1.21
C GLN A 278 -2.45 6.25 -1.11
N VAL A 279 -3.15 5.16 -1.42
CA VAL A 279 -2.58 3.82 -1.47
C VAL A 279 -1.88 3.59 -2.81
N LEU A 280 -2.53 4.00 -3.91
CA LEU A 280 -2.03 3.78 -5.26
C LEU A 280 -0.66 4.44 -5.50
N ARG A 281 -0.42 5.64 -4.93
CA ARG A 281 0.89 6.31 -5.02
C ARG A 281 2.06 5.53 -4.41
N PHE A 282 1.80 4.67 -3.41
CA PHE A 282 2.83 3.79 -2.85
C PHE A 282 2.86 2.47 -3.61
N LEU A 283 1.70 1.93 -3.97
CA LEU A 283 1.60 0.67 -4.69
C LEU A 283 2.40 0.68 -6.01
N LEU A 284 2.19 1.68 -6.86
CA LEU A 284 2.76 1.70 -8.21
C LEU A 284 4.31 1.68 -8.21
N PRO A 285 5.02 2.51 -7.43
CA PRO A 285 6.47 2.41 -7.31
C PRO A 285 6.97 1.09 -6.73
N PHE A 286 6.22 0.43 -5.83
CA PHE A 286 6.64 -0.83 -5.23
C PHE A 286 6.53 -2.01 -6.22
N VAL A 287 5.55 -1.96 -7.13
CA VAL A 287 5.29 -3.05 -8.08
C VAL A 287 5.92 -2.84 -9.45
N ARG A 288 6.36 -1.63 -9.81
CA ARG A 288 6.82 -1.27 -11.18
C ARG A 288 7.90 -2.16 -11.80
N GLU A 289 8.72 -2.82 -10.98
CA GLU A 289 9.82 -3.71 -11.40
C GLU A 289 9.49 -5.19 -11.13
N LYS A 290 8.27 -5.49 -10.69
CA LYS A 290 7.85 -6.85 -10.31
C LYS A 290 6.72 -7.30 -11.21
N LEU A 291 7.08 -8.01 -12.28
CA LEU A 291 6.18 -8.42 -13.35
C LEU A 291 4.88 -9.05 -12.84
N ALA A 292 5.00 -10.01 -11.92
CA ALA A 292 3.86 -10.73 -11.37
C ALA A 292 2.81 -9.82 -10.71
N TYR A 293 3.27 -8.77 -10.02
CA TYR A 293 2.40 -7.79 -9.36
C TYR A 293 1.82 -6.80 -10.37
N VAL A 294 2.63 -6.33 -11.33
CA VAL A 294 2.12 -5.49 -12.42
C VAL A 294 0.97 -6.19 -13.15
N THR A 295 1.07 -7.50 -13.38
CA THR A 295 0.00 -8.28 -14.00
C THR A 295 -1.29 -8.33 -13.17
N HIS A 296 -1.24 -8.25 -11.83
CA HIS A 296 -2.46 -8.14 -11.02
C HIS A 296 -3.22 -6.86 -11.32
N TRP A 297 -2.51 -5.75 -11.47
CA TRP A 297 -3.09 -4.41 -11.56
C TRP A 297 -3.37 -3.97 -12.99
N PHE A 298 -2.57 -4.39 -13.96
CA PHE A 298 -2.61 -3.83 -15.32
C PHE A 298 -3.14 -4.81 -16.37
N ALA A 299 -3.13 -6.12 -16.10
CA ALA A 299 -3.69 -7.11 -17.03
C ALA A 299 -5.09 -7.54 -16.58
N LEU A 300 -6.10 -7.00 -17.24
CA LEU A 300 -7.45 -7.50 -17.16
C LEU A 300 -7.59 -8.72 -18.08
N THR A 301 -7.97 -9.88 -17.55
CA THR A 301 -8.29 -11.04 -18.40
C THR A 301 -9.79 -11.17 -18.56
N SER A 302 -10.27 -11.09 -19.81
CA SER A 302 -11.68 -11.33 -20.10
C SER A 302 -12.04 -12.78 -19.77
N ALA A 303 -13.10 -12.98 -18.99
CA ALA A 303 -13.55 -14.31 -18.62
C ALA A 303 -13.97 -15.13 -19.85
N ALA A 304 -14.54 -14.45 -20.86
CA ALA A 304 -15.09 -15.03 -22.08
C ALA A 304 -14.02 -15.37 -23.12
N THR A 305 -13.13 -14.43 -23.45
CA THR A 305 -12.15 -14.62 -24.53
C THR A 305 -10.77 -15.08 -24.04
N LYS A 306 -10.51 -15.02 -22.74
CA LYS A 306 -9.17 -15.18 -22.13
C LYS A 306 -8.13 -14.17 -22.61
N GLN A 307 -8.51 -13.22 -23.45
CA GLN A 307 -7.64 -12.15 -23.91
C GLN A 307 -7.34 -11.19 -22.76
N GLN A 308 -6.10 -10.71 -22.73
CA GLN A 308 -5.69 -9.67 -21.81
C GLN A 308 -5.93 -8.29 -22.41
N THR A 309 -6.46 -7.38 -21.60
CA THR A 309 -6.63 -5.97 -21.92
C THR A 309 -5.84 -5.16 -20.90
N ALA A 310 -5.03 -4.22 -21.39
CA ALA A 310 -4.29 -3.30 -20.53
C ALA A 310 -5.23 -2.30 -19.84
N ILE A 311 -4.83 -1.89 -18.65
CA ILE A 311 -5.45 -0.81 -17.88
C ILE A 311 -4.42 0.31 -17.71
N SER A 312 -4.85 1.56 -17.73
CA SER A 312 -4.07 2.67 -17.20
C SER A 312 -4.81 3.38 -16.07
N TYR A 313 -4.05 4.05 -15.21
CA TYR A 313 -4.54 4.76 -14.03
C TYR A 313 -4.25 6.24 -14.15
N LEU A 314 -5.19 7.07 -13.70
CA LEU A 314 -4.99 8.50 -13.54
C LEU A 314 -5.50 8.94 -12.17
N TYR A 315 -4.71 9.73 -11.43
CA TYR A 315 -5.12 10.25 -10.12
C TYR A 315 -4.40 11.55 -9.78
N LEU A 316 -5.00 12.37 -8.91
CA LEU A 316 -4.42 13.63 -8.47
C LEU A 316 -3.22 13.37 -7.53
N ASN A 317 -2.13 14.11 -7.70
CA ASN A 317 -0.98 14.00 -6.81
C ASN A 317 -1.28 14.57 -5.41
N GLN A 318 -0.35 14.41 -4.48
CA GLN A 318 -0.55 14.86 -3.09
C GLN A 318 -0.79 16.37 -2.94
N LYS A 319 -0.16 17.18 -3.79
CA LYS A 319 -0.23 18.65 -3.70
C LYS A 319 -1.45 19.24 -4.38
N GLY A 320 -2.12 18.47 -5.23
CA GLY A 320 -3.24 18.94 -6.05
C GLY A 320 -2.81 19.76 -7.29
N ASP A 321 -1.51 19.91 -7.56
CA ASP A 321 -0.98 20.73 -8.65
C ASP A 321 -0.67 19.93 -9.93
N ALA A 322 -0.72 18.59 -9.85
CA ALA A 322 -0.47 17.70 -10.97
C ALA A 322 -1.31 16.43 -10.86
N PHE A 323 -1.63 15.82 -12.00
CA PHE A 323 -2.14 14.44 -12.02
C PHE A 323 -1.04 13.47 -12.45
N ILE A 324 -1.12 12.25 -11.93
CA ILE A 324 -0.24 11.14 -12.26
C ILE A 324 -0.96 10.22 -13.22
N GLU A 325 -0.34 9.92 -14.36
CA GLU A 325 -0.76 8.87 -15.28
C GLU A 325 0.20 7.69 -15.13
N CYS A 326 -0.36 6.49 -14.99
CA CYS A 326 0.42 5.25 -14.96
C CYS A 326 -0.13 4.23 -15.96
N GLN A 327 0.76 3.69 -16.78
CA GLN A 327 0.44 2.69 -17.80
C GLN A 327 1.57 1.66 -17.92
N THR A 328 1.27 0.49 -18.48
CA THR A 328 2.30 -0.48 -18.86
C THR A 328 3.15 0.07 -20.00
N ASN A 329 4.46 -0.15 -19.93
CA ASN A 329 5.37 0.25 -21.00
C ASN A 329 5.49 -0.81 -22.11
N GLN A 330 6.32 -0.52 -23.11
CA GLN A 330 6.54 -1.43 -24.25
C GLN A 330 7.11 -2.79 -23.83
N THR A 331 8.01 -2.82 -22.85
CA THR A 331 8.59 -4.07 -22.33
C THR A 331 7.48 -5.01 -21.86
N TYR A 332 6.56 -4.50 -21.03
CA TYR A 332 5.44 -5.29 -20.55
C TYR A 332 4.52 -5.78 -21.68
N GLN A 333 4.26 -4.93 -22.68
CA GLN A 333 3.37 -5.25 -23.79
C GLN A 333 3.90 -6.36 -24.72
N GLN A 334 5.20 -6.62 -24.69
CA GLN A 334 5.85 -7.67 -25.49
C GLN A 334 5.89 -9.03 -24.78
N LEU A 335 5.45 -9.09 -23.51
CA LEU A 335 5.51 -10.32 -22.72
C LEU A 335 4.30 -11.22 -23.01
N ASP A 336 4.60 -12.49 -23.32
CA ASP A 336 3.61 -13.55 -23.45
C ASP A 336 3.59 -14.45 -22.21
N ASN A 337 2.44 -15.09 -21.94
CA ASN A 337 2.29 -16.13 -20.92
C ASN A 337 2.70 -15.74 -19.48
N ILE A 338 2.44 -14.50 -19.07
CA ILE A 338 2.78 -14.05 -17.72
C ILE A 338 2.01 -14.87 -16.66
N LYS A 339 2.78 -15.56 -15.81
CA LYS A 339 2.24 -16.35 -14.70
C LYS A 339 1.78 -15.40 -13.60
N ARG A 340 0.52 -15.52 -13.19
CA ARG A 340 -0.01 -14.78 -12.04
C ARG A 340 0.39 -15.49 -10.75
N VAL A 341 0.90 -14.71 -9.80
CA VAL A 341 1.06 -15.15 -8.42
C VAL A 341 -0.26 -15.00 -7.66
N ALA A 342 -0.38 -15.64 -6.50
CA ALA A 342 -1.53 -15.46 -5.63
C ALA A 342 -1.55 -14.02 -5.07
N PHE A 343 -2.75 -13.46 -4.87
CA PHE A 343 -2.90 -12.15 -4.27
C PHE A 343 -2.93 -12.28 -2.74
N THR A 344 -1.75 -12.30 -2.13
CA THR A 344 -1.52 -12.54 -0.70
C THR A 344 -0.70 -11.41 -0.09
N LEU A 345 -0.87 -11.19 1.22
CA LEU A 345 -0.13 -10.18 1.98
C LEU A 345 1.28 -10.71 2.25
N ASP A 346 2.12 -10.60 1.23
CA ASP A 346 3.52 -10.99 1.23
C ASP A 346 4.43 -9.82 1.66
N HIS A 347 5.72 -10.05 1.58
CA HIS A 347 6.74 -9.07 1.94
C HIS A 347 6.65 -7.76 1.12
N VAL A 348 6.25 -7.83 -0.16
CA VAL A 348 6.16 -6.63 -1.02
C VAL A 348 5.05 -5.71 -0.53
N TYR A 349 3.87 -6.28 -0.26
CA TYR A 349 2.75 -5.50 0.28
C TYR A 349 3.00 -5.04 1.73
N GLN A 350 3.72 -5.82 2.54
CA GLN A 350 4.13 -5.42 3.88
C GLN A 350 5.10 -4.22 3.85
N GLN A 351 6.15 -4.26 3.03
CA GLN A 351 7.06 -3.13 2.87
C GLN A 351 6.35 -1.87 2.36
N MET A 352 5.42 -2.02 1.42
CA MET A 352 4.59 -0.91 0.93
C MET A 352 3.73 -0.33 2.07
N ALA A 353 3.11 -1.18 2.89
CA ALA A 353 2.30 -0.75 4.02
C ALA A 353 3.14 -0.04 5.09
N GLU A 354 4.33 -0.54 5.39
CA GLU A 354 5.30 0.09 6.30
C GLU A 354 5.77 1.46 5.78
N ALA A 355 6.11 1.56 4.49
CA ALA A 355 6.50 2.81 3.86
C ALA A 355 5.36 3.85 3.90
N MET A 356 4.14 3.43 3.60
CA MET A 356 2.95 4.27 3.69
C MET A 356 2.69 4.72 5.13
N PHE A 357 2.76 3.81 6.10
CA PHE A 357 2.62 4.12 7.52
C PHE A 357 3.65 5.14 7.98
N ARG A 358 4.93 4.92 7.66
CA ARG A 358 6.03 5.86 7.97
C ARG A 358 5.76 7.23 7.40
N ALA A 359 5.39 7.32 6.12
CA ALA A 359 5.12 8.60 5.47
C ALA A 359 3.94 9.35 6.10
N LYS A 360 2.81 8.67 6.36
CA LYS A 360 1.63 9.28 7.00
C LYS A 360 1.93 9.71 8.43
N MET A 361 2.58 8.85 9.21
CA MET A 361 2.93 9.14 10.60
C MET A 361 3.92 10.30 10.69
N SER A 362 4.96 10.32 9.85
CA SER A 362 5.94 11.41 9.79
C SER A 362 5.28 12.74 9.44
N ALA A 363 4.40 12.77 8.43
CA ALA A 363 3.68 13.98 8.04
C ALA A 363 2.77 14.50 9.18
N LYS A 364 2.09 13.59 9.87
CA LYS A 364 1.23 13.93 11.02
C LYS A 364 2.03 14.49 12.20
N VAL A 365 3.14 13.85 12.55
CA VAL A 365 4.08 14.31 13.58
C VAL A 365 4.64 15.68 13.22
N GLN A 366 5.13 15.86 11.99
CA GLN A 366 5.64 17.15 11.51
C GLN A 366 4.58 18.26 11.62
N ALA A 367 3.35 18.00 11.15
CA ALA A 367 2.27 18.98 11.24
C ALA A 367 1.95 19.37 12.69
N ALA A 368 1.89 18.40 13.60
CA ALA A 368 1.63 18.65 15.02
C ALA A 368 2.76 19.46 15.67
N VAL A 369 4.02 19.09 15.43
CA VAL A 369 5.18 19.81 16.00
C VAL A 369 5.28 21.23 15.45
N LEU A 370 5.04 21.44 14.15
CA LEU A 370 5.04 22.78 13.55
C LEU A 370 3.89 23.64 14.08
N HIS A 371 2.71 23.06 14.30
CA HIS A 371 1.58 23.77 14.88
C HIS A 371 1.91 24.29 16.29
N ASP A 372 2.45 23.44 17.15
CA ASP A 372 2.67 23.79 18.57
C ASP A 372 3.98 24.57 18.79
N TYR A 373 5.03 24.25 18.04
CA TYR A 373 6.40 24.72 18.29
C TYR A 373 7.05 25.43 17.10
N GLY A 374 6.38 25.56 15.95
CA GLY A 374 6.97 26.13 14.73
C GLY A 374 7.55 27.54 14.91
N HIS A 375 6.99 28.33 15.83
CA HIS A 375 7.47 29.67 16.18
C HIS A 375 8.86 29.69 16.87
N LEU A 376 9.35 28.55 17.34
CA LEU A 376 10.65 28.43 18.02
C LEU A 376 11.80 28.14 17.06
N SER A 377 11.52 27.68 15.84
CA SER A 377 12.55 27.30 14.87
C SER A 377 12.97 28.47 13.99
N LYS A 378 14.27 28.53 13.70
CA LYS A 378 14.85 29.47 12.73
C LYS A 378 15.13 28.84 11.36
N LYS A 379 14.81 27.56 11.19
CA LYS A 379 15.10 26.80 9.95
C LYS A 379 14.11 27.16 8.84
N ASP A 380 14.58 27.16 7.60
CA ASP A 380 13.72 27.22 6.42
C ASP A 380 12.94 25.91 6.19
N ASP A 381 11.94 25.93 5.31
CA ASP A 381 11.03 24.80 5.07
C ASP A 381 11.76 23.51 4.62
N LEU A 382 12.84 23.64 3.84
CA LEU A 382 13.60 22.49 3.32
C LEU A 382 14.40 21.84 4.44
N GLN A 383 15.11 22.65 5.23
CA GLN A 383 15.85 22.21 6.41
C GLN A 383 14.92 21.58 7.45
N GLN A 384 13.72 22.14 7.64
CA GLN A 384 12.71 21.56 8.52
C GLN A 384 12.31 20.16 8.05
N THR A 385 11.98 19.99 6.77
CA THR A 385 11.54 18.70 6.23
C THR A 385 12.59 17.59 6.40
N GLN A 386 13.85 17.90 6.09
CA GLN A 386 14.96 16.96 6.30
C GLN A 386 15.14 16.63 7.80
N PHE A 387 15.11 17.66 8.65
CA PHE A 387 15.24 17.50 10.10
C PHE A 387 14.16 16.60 10.70
N PHE A 388 12.90 16.78 10.28
CA PHE A 388 11.78 15.94 10.72
C PHE A 388 11.98 14.48 10.31
N THR A 389 12.39 14.24 9.06
CA THR A 389 12.62 12.90 8.54
C THR A 389 13.71 12.17 9.33
N GLU A 390 14.86 12.81 9.54
CA GLU A 390 15.99 12.22 10.26
C GLU A 390 15.66 11.90 11.72
N ASN A 391 14.96 12.80 12.42
CA ASN A 391 14.59 12.58 13.82
C ASN A 391 13.44 11.58 13.97
N PHE A 392 12.51 11.53 13.00
CA PHE A 392 11.47 10.52 12.95
C PHE A 392 12.05 9.12 12.75
N ASP A 393 12.95 8.94 11.78
CA ASP A 393 13.61 7.66 11.55
C ASP A 393 14.47 7.23 12.74
N TYR A 394 15.15 8.19 13.38
CA TYR A 394 15.90 7.90 14.59
C TYR A 394 15.00 7.47 15.75
N ALA A 395 13.86 8.14 15.97
CA ALA A 395 12.87 7.75 16.97
C ALA A 395 12.39 6.30 16.80
N LEU A 396 12.13 5.88 15.56
CA LEU A 396 11.79 4.49 15.25
C LEU A 396 12.96 3.55 15.52
N SER A 397 14.20 3.95 15.22
CA SER A 397 15.40 3.13 15.41
C SER A 397 15.70 2.82 16.88
N ILE A 398 15.35 3.73 17.79
CA ILE A 398 15.47 3.53 19.25
C ILE A 398 14.24 2.83 19.85
N GLY A 399 13.30 2.38 19.01
CA GLY A 399 12.19 1.52 19.39
C GLY A 399 10.91 2.23 19.81
N LEU A 400 10.77 3.54 19.59
CA LEU A 400 9.50 4.25 19.82
C LEU A 400 8.43 3.78 18.84
N LYS A 401 7.22 3.52 19.34
CA LYS A 401 6.10 2.97 18.55
C LYS A 401 4.86 3.85 18.57
N SER A 402 4.58 4.49 19.71
CA SER A 402 3.44 5.39 19.87
C SER A 402 3.65 6.69 19.09
N GLU A 403 2.60 7.10 18.36
CA GLU A 403 2.54 8.41 17.70
C GLU A 403 2.88 9.55 18.68
N LEU A 404 2.33 9.50 19.89
CA LEU A 404 2.56 10.52 20.91
C LEU A 404 4.02 10.55 21.35
N ALA A 405 4.63 9.38 21.58
CA ALA A 405 6.02 9.30 22.02
C ALA A 405 6.97 9.82 20.93
N ILE A 406 6.75 9.41 19.68
CA ILE A 406 7.50 9.88 18.53
C ILE A 406 7.34 11.40 18.39
N GLY A 407 6.10 11.91 18.48
CA GLY A 407 5.82 13.35 18.40
C GLY A 407 6.54 14.17 19.48
N GLN A 408 6.50 13.71 20.73
CA GLN A 408 7.18 14.37 21.85
C GLN A 408 8.71 14.34 21.72
N TYR A 409 9.28 13.21 21.28
CA TYR A 409 10.71 13.10 21.02
C TYR A 409 11.13 14.07 19.89
N VAL A 410 10.42 14.04 18.75
CA VAL A 410 10.73 14.90 17.60
C VAL A 410 10.55 16.39 17.96
N ALA A 411 9.53 16.74 18.74
CA ALA A 411 9.36 18.09 19.27
C ALA A 411 10.55 18.52 20.15
N SER A 412 11.02 17.62 21.02
CA SER A 412 12.18 17.87 21.88
C SER A 412 13.41 18.19 21.05
N CYS A 413 13.72 17.37 20.04
CA CYS A 413 14.82 17.63 19.09
C CYS A 413 14.64 18.96 18.35
N PHE A 414 13.42 19.24 17.89
CA PHE A 414 13.10 20.46 17.15
C PHE A 414 13.36 21.72 17.98
N ILE A 415 12.97 21.73 19.25
CA ILE A 415 13.18 22.87 20.16
C ILE A 415 14.67 23.11 20.44
N VAL A 416 15.47 22.05 20.57
CA VAL A 416 16.93 22.18 20.78
C VAL A 416 17.72 22.33 19.49
N GLU A 417 17.05 22.32 18.33
CA GLU A 417 17.63 22.36 16.98
C GLU A 417 18.68 21.27 16.67
N GLN A 418 18.68 20.17 17.42
CA GLN A 418 19.62 19.05 17.27
C GLN A 418 18.98 17.70 17.59
N GLN A 419 19.53 16.63 17.04
CA GLN A 419 19.10 15.26 17.37
C GLN A 419 19.55 14.89 18.78
N ILE A 420 18.64 14.32 19.60
CA ILE A 420 18.93 13.87 20.96
C ILE A 420 19.30 12.38 20.89
N THR A 421 20.59 12.09 20.86
CA THR A 421 21.11 10.73 20.64
C THR A 421 20.87 9.81 21.84
N GLY A 422 21.08 8.50 21.64
CA GLY A 422 20.88 7.47 22.65
C GLY A 422 21.83 7.63 23.84
N GLU A 423 23.00 8.21 23.61
CA GLU A 423 23.95 8.58 24.67
C GLU A 423 23.33 9.65 25.58
N ILE A 424 22.80 10.74 25.00
CA ILE A 424 22.14 11.82 25.76
C ILE A 424 20.91 11.28 26.50
N LEU A 425 20.11 10.43 25.83
CA LEU A 425 18.94 9.80 26.46
C LEU A 425 19.36 8.95 27.66
N THR A 426 20.42 8.15 27.53
CA THR A 426 20.93 7.28 28.60
C THR A 426 21.55 8.08 29.74
N GLU A 427 22.34 9.12 29.45
CA GLU A 427 22.96 10.00 30.45
C GLU A 427 21.94 10.74 31.31
N ASN A 428 20.74 10.96 30.77
CA ASN A 428 19.65 11.66 31.44
C ASN A 428 18.51 10.73 31.89
N ASP A 429 18.78 9.41 32.00
CA ASP A 429 17.85 8.38 32.48
C ASP A 429 16.55 8.21 31.66
N TYR A 430 16.54 8.62 30.39
CA TYR A 430 15.44 8.37 29.45
C TYR A 430 15.58 6.99 28.79
N LEU A 431 15.40 5.94 29.58
CA LEU A 431 15.48 4.56 29.09
C LEU A 431 14.10 4.03 28.67
N PHE A 432 13.98 3.63 27.40
CA PHE A 432 12.78 2.99 26.85
C PHE A 432 12.77 1.48 27.15
N ASN A 433 12.85 1.13 28.44
CA ASN A 433 12.86 -0.26 28.92
C ASN A 433 11.44 -0.75 29.27
N GLN A 434 11.24 -2.07 29.33
CA GLN A 434 9.93 -2.76 29.48
C GLN A 434 9.12 -2.49 30.78
N GLY A 435 9.43 -1.45 31.56
CA GLY A 435 8.73 -1.11 32.81
C GLY A 435 8.05 0.26 32.83
N VAL A 436 8.45 1.20 31.97
CA VAL A 436 7.90 2.58 31.91
C VAL A 436 7.31 2.80 30.52
N HIS A 437 6.12 3.38 30.46
CA HIS A 437 5.44 3.60 29.20
C HIS A 437 6.19 4.68 28.39
N GLU A 438 6.54 4.40 27.13
CA GLU A 438 7.33 5.29 26.26
C GLU A 438 6.85 6.75 26.27
N ASN A 439 5.52 6.98 26.19
CA ASN A 439 4.88 8.29 26.32
C ASN A 439 5.29 9.09 27.57
N GLN A 440 5.46 8.43 28.73
CA GLN A 440 5.84 9.13 29.97
C GLN A 440 7.28 9.62 29.89
N VAL A 441 8.17 8.78 29.36
CA VAL A 441 9.60 9.09 29.20
C VAL A 441 9.77 10.24 28.21
N THR A 442 9.10 10.19 27.05
CA THR A 442 9.17 11.25 26.04
C THR A 442 8.47 12.54 26.47
N GLN A 443 7.41 12.44 27.28
CA GLN A 443 6.79 13.63 27.87
C GLN A 443 7.75 14.33 28.84
N GLN A 444 8.39 13.58 29.74
CA GLN A 444 9.35 14.14 30.68
C GLN A 444 10.54 14.79 29.96
N LEU A 445 11.01 14.17 28.87
CA LEU A 445 12.04 14.76 27.99
C LEU A 445 11.60 16.13 27.45
N LEU A 446 10.39 16.19 26.89
CA LEU A 446 9.86 17.41 26.31
C LEU A 446 9.68 18.52 27.35
N GLU A 447 9.14 18.20 28.53
CA GLU A 447 8.97 19.15 29.64
C GLU A 447 10.31 19.73 30.08
N ASN A 448 11.35 18.89 30.19
CA ASN A 448 12.70 19.33 30.57
C ASN A 448 13.35 20.23 29.51
N VAL A 449 13.17 19.90 28.22
CA VAL A 449 13.64 20.74 27.11
C VAL A 449 12.95 22.11 27.11
N LEU A 450 11.63 22.16 27.32
CA LEU A 450 10.88 23.40 27.40
C LEU A 450 11.32 24.28 28.58
N ALA A 451 11.56 23.67 29.74
CA ALA A 451 12.06 24.38 30.92
C ALA A 451 13.44 25.00 30.67
N ALA A 452 14.37 24.24 30.06
CA ALA A 452 15.71 24.72 29.73
C ALA A 452 15.68 25.87 28.71
N ASN A 453 14.86 25.77 27.67
CA ASN A 453 14.71 26.82 26.66
C ASN A 453 14.18 28.12 27.27
N THR A 454 13.18 28.04 28.16
CA THR A 454 12.61 29.21 28.86
C THR A 454 13.64 29.93 29.73
N GLN A 455 14.50 29.18 30.43
CA GLN A 455 15.56 29.76 31.27
C GLN A 455 16.62 30.49 30.44
N SER A 456 17.02 29.95 29.28
CA SER A 456 17.98 30.61 28.38
C SER A 456 17.46 31.93 27.80
N ALA A 457 16.15 32.01 27.52
CA ALA A 457 15.51 33.22 27.02
C ALA A 457 15.47 34.34 28.08
N GLN A 458 15.25 33.99 29.36
CA GLN A 458 15.22 34.96 30.46
C GLN A 458 16.60 35.47 30.87
N GLY A 459 17.68 34.69 30.67
CA GLY A 459 19.05 35.13 30.96
C GLY A 459 19.70 36.01 29.88
N SER A 460 19.05 36.12 28.71
CA SER A 460 19.55 36.87 27.54
C SER A 460 18.87 38.22 27.34
N ALA A 461 17.83 38.52 28.13
CA ALA A 461 17.08 39.78 28.15
C ALA A 461 17.53 40.63 29.36
#